data_AF-A0A938P0A1-F1
#
_entry.id   AF-A0A938P0A1-F1
#
_cell.length_a   1.000
_cell.length_b   1.000
_cell.length_c   1.000
_cell.angle_alpha   90.00
_cell.angle_beta   90.00
_cell.angle_gamma   90.00
#
_symmetry.space_group_name_H-M   'P 1'
#
loop_
_entity.id
_entity.type
_entity.pdbx_description
1 polymer ?
#
loop_
_entity_poly.entity_id
_entity_poly.type
_entity_poly.pdbx_seq_one_letter_code
_entity_poly.pdbx_strand_id
1 'polypeptide(L)'
;MHLAELKRICDPLSVRTVLLLPFEDEAILALATREFPRATQHIIRKEDLAGLSPARIIARIRQVPVDLIIASIGNSAVRRNRTTVELMVALSRACYRLVRIKEDDFAIVARTNLVFRILPLLVAALVVGLGCVLWTYGLLFFYRLAPRPARIHHQTTTENLHRILFIRCDLAGSVQAGGSATHIAGMVNAFRRAGLEVVYLADQQLEALPSDVQQICIKPFEFLGIFDEFQLLGFNLQLMRRLPTIIRNVRPHFIYQRHAALSFAVGVIARRTQLPLVLEVNASEVWVKRHWSRLVFSSLATRCEALALALADRIAVISRGVLEQLGPYEFDRARCVLNPNGVDPDVFHPDIDGTPIRDRYGLLHCTVVGFIGTFARWHGVETLFEAAILSIRADSTLRFLFVGEGSFRSTLEKRVEDLGVQTMFVFTGLVPPRDAPRYLAACDILVSPHLGFEDGTKFFGSPMKLFEYMAMGKAIIASRLEQIGEVIRDGINGLQMTPGDSRQLAELILKLAHDEDLRAKLGRQARQDVISHCTWDANV
;
A
#
# COMPACT_ATOMS: atom_id res chain seq x y z
N MET A 1 29.94 1.71 -5.03
CA MET A 1 30.96 1.36 -6.03
C MET A 1 30.28 1.29 -7.38
N HIS A 2 30.83 1.95 -8.40
CA HIS A 2 30.17 1.97 -9.71
C HIS A 2 30.32 0.65 -10.46
N LEU A 3 29.38 0.33 -11.34
CA LEU A 3 29.38 -0.91 -12.14
C LEU A 3 30.71 -1.18 -12.87
N ALA A 4 31.41 -0.12 -13.32
CA ALA A 4 32.72 -0.22 -13.97
C ALA A 4 33.82 -0.80 -13.05
N GLU A 5 33.77 -0.52 -11.75
CA GLU A 5 34.71 -1.03 -10.75
C GLU A 5 34.38 -2.49 -10.37
N LEU A 6 33.12 -2.90 -10.52
CA LEU A 6 32.65 -4.25 -10.27
C LEU A 6 33.36 -5.30 -11.13
N LYS A 7 33.57 -4.97 -12.42
CA LYS A 7 34.25 -5.82 -13.40
C LYS A 7 35.72 -6.07 -13.07
N ARG A 8 36.34 -5.24 -12.23
CA ARG A 8 37.72 -5.44 -11.76
C ARG A 8 37.82 -6.45 -10.63
N ILE A 9 36.72 -6.67 -9.91
CA ILE A 9 36.69 -7.50 -8.69
C ILE A 9 36.07 -8.87 -8.99
N CYS A 10 35.12 -8.92 -9.91
CA CYS A 10 34.48 -10.14 -10.36
C CYS A 10 34.72 -10.28 -11.87
N ASP A 11 35.62 -11.18 -12.28
CA ASP A 11 35.87 -11.44 -13.70
C ASP A 11 34.60 -12.01 -14.34
N PRO A 12 33.94 -11.28 -15.26
CA PRO A 12 32.69 -11.72 -15.85
C PRO A 12 32.80 -13.03 -16.63
N LEU A 13 34.00 -13.40 -17.09
CA LEU A 13 34.25 -14.66 -17.80
C LEU A 13 34.40 -15.86 -16.85
N SER A 14 34.73 -15.61 -15.59
CA SER A 14 34.89 -16.64 -14.56
C SER A 14 33.57 -17.05 -13.89
N VAL A 15 32.55 -16.18 -13.94
CA VAL A 15 31.23 -16.42 -13.33
C VAL A 15 30.40 -17.30 -14.27
N ARG A 16 30.08 -18.51 -13.81
CA ARG A 16 29.22 -19.46 -14.55
C ARG A 16 27.80 -19.48 -14.03
N THR A 17 27.59 -19.10 -12.78
CA THR A 17 26.25 -19.14 -12.16
C THR A 17 26.00 -17.90 -11.32
N VAL A 18 24.88 -17.21 -11.56
CA VAL A 18 24.44 -16.02 -10.82
C VAL A 18 23.10 -16.28 -10.15
N LEU A 19 23.01 -15.97 -8.84
CA LEU A 19 21.73 -15.89 -8.13
C LEU A 19 21.30 -14.42 -8.00
N LEU A 20 20.13 -14.11 -8.55
CA LEU A 20 19.51 -12.79 -8.46
C LEU A 20 18.41 -12.81 -7.41
N LEU A 21 18.49 -11.84 -6.50
CA LEU A 21 17.43 -11.47 -5.58
C LEU A 21 16.91 -10.08 -6.00
N PRO A 22 16.12 -9.99 -7.09
CA PRO A 22 15.67 -8.70 -7.62
C PRO A 22 14.70 -8.01 -6.69
N PHE A 23 13.92 -8.82 -5.98
CA PHE A 23 12.83 -8.42 -5.13
C PHE A 23 11.74 -7.62 -5.85
N GLU A 24 11.98 -6.35 -6.17
CA GLU A 24 11.07 -5.43 -6.92
C GLU A 24 11.82 -4.65 -8.02
N ASP A 25 13.13 -4.84 -8.13
CA ASP A 25 13.99 -4.14 -9.09
C ASP A 25 14.32 -5.07 -10.26
N GLU A 26 13.49 -5.02 -11.30
CA GLU A 26 13.67 -5.83 -12.51
C GLU A 26 14.91 -5.39 -13.32
N ALA A 27 15.43 -4.18 -13.11
CA ALA A 27 16.59 -3.69 -13.86
C ALA A 27 17.86 -4.49 -13.54
N ILE A 28 17.93 -5.18 -12.40
CA ILE A 28 19.04 -6.08 -12.08
C ILE A 28 19.08 -7.33 -12.98
N LEU A 29 17.94 -7.79 -13.53
CA LEU A 29 17.90 -8.91 -14.46
C LEU A 29 18.52 -8.49 -15.80
N ALA A 30 18.11 -7.35 -16.34
CA ALA A 30 18.67 -6.81 -17.58
C ALA A 30 20.18 -6.57 -17.44
N LEU A 31 20.61 -6.03 -16.30
CA LEU A 31 22.02 -5.84 -15.97
C LEU A 31 22.77 -7.17 -15.89
N ALA A 32 22.23 -8.18 -15.21
CA ALA A 32 22.89 -9.49 -15.10
C ALA A 32 23.07 -10.15 -16.47
N THR A 33 22.05 -10.08 -17.34
CA THR A 33 22.12 -10.59 -18.71
C THR A 33 23.16 -9.87 -19.56
N ARG A 34 23.24 -8.54 -19.43
CA ARG A 34 24.21 -7.72 -20.17
C ARG A 34 25.65 -7.95 -19.71
N GLU A 35 25.87 -8.01 -18.40
CA GLU A 35 27.21 -8.02 -17.82
C GLU A 35 27.78 -9.43 -17.63
N PHE A 36 26.93 -10.45 -17.47
CA PHE A 36 27.33 -11.86 -17.28
C PHE A 36 26.62 -12.78 -18.30
N PRO A 37 26.83 -12.59 -19.61
CA PRO A 37 26.05 -13.25 -20.66
C PRO A 37 26.28 -14.77 -20.75
N ARG A 38 27.37 -15.28 -20.18
CA ARG A 38 27.70 -16.72 -20.16
C ARG A 38 27.22 -17.43 -18.89
N ALA A 39 26.69 -16.69 -17.92
CA ALA A 39 26.29 -17.26 -16.64
C ALA A 39 24.84 -17.75 -16.68
N THR A 40 24.61 -18.94 -16.14
CA THR A 40 23.26 -19.43 -15.83
C THR A 40 22.67 -18.58 -14.71
N GLN A 41 21.50 -17.99 -14.96
CA GLN A 41 20.82 -17.13 -13.99
C GLN A 41 19.76 -17.92 -13.23
N HIS A 42 19.84 -17.88 -11.90
CA HIS A 42 18.78 -18.29 -11.01
C HIS A 42 18.14 -17.05 -10.41
N ILE A 43 16.81 -16.99 -10.41
CA ILE A 43 16.08 -15.85 -9.89
C ILE A 43 15.22 -16.35 -8.73
N ILE A 44 15.35 -15.71 -7.58
CA ILE A 44 14.45 -15.92 -6.44
C ILE A 44 13.76 -14.58 -6.17
N ARG A 45 12.48 -14.52 -6.49
CA ARG A 45 11.63 -13.35 -6.33
C ARG A 45 11.15 -13.21 -4.89
N LYS A 46 10.56 -12.05 -4.56
CA LYS A 46 9.98 -11.79 -3.23
C LYS A 46 8.92 -12.83 -2.87
N GLU A 47 8.09 -13.21 -3.84
CA GLU A 47 7.03 -14.21 -3.71
C GLU A 47 7.57 -15.60 -3.38
N ASP A 48 8.71 -16.00 -3.93
CA ASP A 48 9.37 -17.28 -3.61
C ASP A 48 9.87 -17.35 -2.16
N LEU A 49 10.05 -16.19 -1.52
CA LEU A 49 10.51 -16.06 -0.13
C LEU A 49 9.37 -15.73 0.84
N ALA A 50 8.18 -15.40 0.33
CA ALA A 50 7.06 -14.99 1.15
C ALA A 50 6.63 -16.14 2.09
N GLY A 51 6.36 -15.80 3.35
CA GLY A 51 5.95 -16.79 4.37
C GLY A 51 7.06 -17.71 4.88
N LEU A 52 8.27 -17.69 4.29
CA LEU A 52 9.39 -18.49 4.78
C LEU A 52 10.01 -17.88 6.04
N SER A 53 10.43 -18.74 6.97
CA SER A 53 11.24 -18.30 8.11
C SER A 53 12.64 -17.88 7.64
N PRO A 54 13.36 -17.01 8.37
CA PRO A 54 14.74 -16.62 8.01
C PRO A 54 15.65 -17.82 7.76
N ALA A 55 15.52 -18.89 8.56
CA ALA A 55 16.27 -20.13 8.37
C ALA A 55 15.94 -20.83 7.05
N ARG A 56 14.66 -20.87 6.65
CA ARG A 56 14.23 -21.45 5.36
C ARG A 56 14.65 -20.59 4.17
N ILE A 57 14.60 -19.27 4.30
CA ILE A 57 15.12 -18.32 3.29
C ILE A 57 16.61 -18.58 3.06
N ILE A 58 17.41 -18.65 4.14
CA ILE A 58 18.84 -18.94 4.05
C ILE A 58 19.08 -20.32 3.45
N ALA A 59 18.33 -21.34 3.88
CA ALA A 59 18.45 -22.69 3.32
C ALA A 59 18.17 -22.69 1.80
N ARG A 60 17.12 -22.01 1.36
CA ARG A 60 16.75 -21.87 -0.05
C ARG A 60 17.85 -21.18 -0.86
N ILE A 61 18.39 -20.07 -0.36
CA ILE A 61 19.53 -19.37 -0.99
C ILE A 61 20.77 -20.29 -1.07
N ARG A 62 21.01 -21.12 -0.05
CA ARG A 62 22.17 -22.03 0.01
C ARG A 62 22.00 -23.32 -0.80
N GLN A 63 20.79 -23.65 -1.24
CA GLN A 63 20.52 -24.80 -2.11
C GLN A 63 21.05 -24.59 -3.53
N VAL A 64 21.15 -23.34 -3.99
CA VAL A 64 21.66 -23.01 -5.31
C VAL A 64 23.18 -22.78 -5.20
N PRO A 65 24.02 -23.67 -5.76
CA PRO A 65 25.46 -23.41 -5.86
C PRO A 65 25.68 -22.30 -6.89
N VAL A 66 26.11 -21.13 -6.43
CA VAL A 66 26.32 -19.96 -7.31
C VAL A 66 27.70 -19.35 -7.09
N ASP A 67 28.28 -18.81 -8.14
CA ASP A 67 29.56 -18.10 -8.07
C ASP A 67 29.33 -16.67 -7.56
N LEU A 68 28.25 -16.04 -8.03
CA LEU A 68 27.88 -14.68 -7.70
C LEU A 68 26.44 -14.61 -7.19
N ILE A 69 26.21 -13.87 -6.11
CA ILE A 69 24.87 -13.44 -5.70
C ILE A 69 24.77 -11.91 -5.79
N ILE A 70 23.69 -11.43 -6.39
CA ILE A 70 23.36 -10.00 -6.45
C ILE A 70 21.95 -9.82 -5.91
N ALA A 71 21.83 -9.04 -4.83
CA ALA A 71 20.54 -8.61 -4.29
C ALA A 71 20.33 -7.13 -4.56
N SER A 72 19.09 -6.69 -4.85
CA SER A 72 18.81 -5.27 -5.00
C SER A 72 17.98 -4.70 -3.86
N ILE A 73 18.32 -3.49 -3.41
CA ILE A 73 17.45 -2.65 -2.58
C ILE A 73 17.14 -1.32 -3.25
N GLY A 74 17.63 -1.10 -4.48
CA GLY A 74 17.35 0.10 -5.27
C GLY A 74 15.98 0.01 -5.93
N ASN A 75 15.37 1.18 -6.21
CA ASN A 75 14.09 1.30 -6.92
C ASN A 75 12.90 0.51 -6.33
N SER A 76 13.01 0.00 -5.10
CA SER A 76 11.90 -0.65 -4.40
C SER A 76 10.97 0.41 -3.82
N ALA A 77 9.67 0.26 -4.07
CA ALA A 77 8.64 1.13 -3.50
C ALA A 77 8.54 0.99 -1.96
N VAL A 78 9.10 -0.08 -1.40
CA VAL A 78 9.11 -0.38 0.03
C VAL A 78 10.55 -0.34 0.55
N ARG A 79 10.82 0.49 1.58
CA ARG A 79 12.15 0.56 2.21
C ARG A 79 12.54 -0.80 2.77
N ARG A 80 13.58 -1.41 2.21
CA ARG A 80 14.20 -2.62 2.77
C ARG A 80 15.37 -2.27 3.66
N ASN A 81 15.48 -2.95 4.79
CA ASN A 81 16.64 -2.80 5.64
C ASN A 81 17.86 -3.41 4.93
N ARG A 82 18.81 -2.53 4.54
CA ARG A 82 20.08 -2.90 3.92
C ARG A 82 20.81 -3.97 4.72
N THR A 83 20.83 -3.88 6.05
CA THR A 83 21.48 -4.85 6.93
C THR A 83 20.85 -6.24 6.81
N THR A 84 19.53 -6.34 6.67
CA THR A 84 18.84 -7.62 6.45
C THR A 84 19.21 -8.24 5.11
N VAL A 85 19.29 -7.44 4.05
CA VAL A 85 19.71 -7.93 2.72
C VAL A 85 21.19 -8.31 2.72
N GLU A 86 22.06 -7.49 3.31
CA GLU A 86 23.48 -7.82 3.48
C GLU A 86 23.66 -9.10 4.30
N LEU A 87 22.86 -9.34 5.35
CA LEU A 87 22.87 -10.58 6.14
C LEU A 87 22.55 -11.81 5.27
N MET A 88 21.46 -11.74 4.48
CA MET A 88 21.06 -12.83 3.58
C MET A 88 22.14 -13.13 2.55
N VAL A 89 22.70 -12.08 1.95
CA VAL A 89 23.77 -12.18 0.96
C VAL A 89 25.04 -12.75 1.60
N ALA A 90 25.45 -12.27 2.77
CA ALA A 90 26.65 -12.72 3.48
C ALA A 90 26.60 -14.21 3.86
N LEU A 91 25.41 -14.72 4.21
CA LEU A 91 25.18 -16.12 4.59
C LEU A 91 25.06 -17.08 3.39
N SER A 92 25.08 -16.57 2.16
CA SER A 92 25.12 -17.39 0.94
C SER A 92 26.43 -18.17 0.81
N ARG A 93 26.41 -19.20 -0.04
CA ARG A 93 27.60 -19.96 -0.43
C ARG A 93 28.40 -19.30 -1.55
N ALA A 94 27.93 -18.18 -2.10
CA ALA A 94 28.56 -17.50 -3.24
C ALA A 94 29.99 -17.03 -2.97
N CYS A 95 30.83 -17.07 -4.00
CA CYS A 95 32.19 -16.52 -3.97
C CYS A 95 32.13 -14.99 -3.95
N TYR A 96 31.37 -14.42 -4.88
CA TYR A 96 31.11 -12.99 -5.00
C TYR A 96 29.73 -12.63 -4.45
N ARG A 97 29.64 -11.50 -3.75
CA ARG A 97 28.44 -11.10 -3.00
C ARG A 97 28.22 -9.62 -3.11
N LEU A 98 27.11 -9.23 -3.72
CA LEU A 98 26.83 -7.85 -4.07
C LEU A 98 25.43 -7.44 -3.63
N VAL A 99 25.30 -6.18 -3.21
CA VAL A 99 24.01 -5.53 -2.99
C VAL A 99 23.96 -4.27 -3.84
N ARG A 100 23.01 -4.18 -4.76
CA ARG A 100 22.72 -2.97 -5.54
C ARG A 100 21.88 -2.01 -4.69
N ILE A 101 22.36 -0.78 -4.52
CA ILE A 101 21.71 0.25 -3.69
C ILE A 101 20.90 1.21 -4.57
N LYS A 102 21.44 1.60 -5.73
CA LYS A 102 20.80 2.48 -6.72
C LYS A 102 21.22 2.09 -8.14
N GLU A 103 20.70 2.80 -9.14
CA GLU A 103 21.14 2.69 -10.52
C GLU A 103 22.67 2.89 -10.60
N ASP A 104 23.37 1.82 -10.96
CA ASP A 104 24.83 1.69 -11.02
C ASP A 104 25.64 1.75 -9.72
N ASP A 105 25.02 1.79 -8.53
CA ASP A 105 25.75 1.75 -7.25
C ASP A 105 25.62 0.39 -6.55
N PHE A 106 26.77 -0.27 -6.35
CA PHE A 106 26.90 -1.58 -5.73
C PHE A 106 27.76 -1.54 -4.48
N ALA A 107 27.39 -2.36 -3.49
CA ALA A 107 28.16 -2.63 -2.30
C ALA A 107 28.60 -4.10 -2.27
N ILE A 108 29.89 -4.33 -2.00
CA ILE A 108 30.44 -5.66 -1.81
C ILE A 108 30.16 -6.12 -0.38
N VAL A 109 29.68 -7.35 -0.24
CA VAL A 109 29.40 -7.95 1.05
C VAL A 109 30.47 -8.98 1.38
N ALA A 110 31.49 -8.54 2.12
CA ALA A 110 32.49 -9.43 2.69
C ALA A 110 31.88 -10.29 3.80
N ARG A 111 32.32 -11.55 3.94
CA ARG A 111 31.89 -12.42 5.05
C ARG A 111 32.32 -11.88 6.41
N THR A 112 33.44 -11.16 6.46
CA THR A 112 33.92 -10.48 7.67
C THR A 112 32.94 -9.40 8.15
N ASN A 113 32.17 -8.77 7.24
CA ASN A 113 31.12 -7.82 7.62
C ASN A 113 30.06 -8.48 8.52
N LEU A 114 29.85 -9.79 8.40
CA LEU A 114 28.93 -10.51 9.27
C LEU A 114 29.34 -10.37 10.75
N VAL A 115 30.62 -10.56 11.05
CA VAL A 115 31.14 -10.57 12.43
C VAL A 115 31.32 -9.16 12.97
N PHE A 116 31.90 -8.25 12.19
CA PHE A 116 32.30 -6.93 12.70
C PHE A 116 31.23 -5.85 12.57
N ARG A 117 30.25 -6.02 11.66
CA ARG A 117 29.21 -5.01 11.40
C ARG A 117 27.81 -5.51 11.67
N ILE A 118 27.44 -6.66 11.12
CA ILE A 118 26.06 -7.14 11.16
C ILE A 118 25.73 -7.77 12.52
N LEU A 119 26.59 -8.64 13.06
CA LEU A 119 26.34 -9.34 14.32
C LEU A 119 26.19 -8.38 15.52
N PRO A 120 27.04 -7.34 15.70
CA PRO A 120 26.84 -6.37 16.78
C PRO A 120 25.50 -5.63 16.66
N LEU A 121 25.11 -5.24 15.44
CA LEU A 121 23.81 -4.61 15.17
C LEU A 121 22.64 -5.56 15.46
N LEU A 122 22.76 -6.84 15.09
CA LEU A 122 21.76 -7.87 15.40
C LEU A 122 21.61 -8.06 16.90
N VAL A 123 22.71 -8.18 17.64
CA VAL A 123 22.71 -8.34 19.10
C VAL A 123 22.09 -7.10 19.75
N ALA A 124 22.51 -5.90 19.36
CA ALA A 124 21.93 -4.66 19.85
C ALA A 124 20.43 -4.57 19.54
N ALA A 125 20.01 -4.94 18.33
CA ALA A 125 18.61 -4.94 17.93
C ALA A 125 17.77 -5.94 18.74
N LEU A 126 18.31 -7.13 19.02
CA LEU A 126 17.66 -8.13 19.87
C LEU A 126 17.51 -7.64 21.31
N VAL A 127 18.59 -7.14 21.92
CA VAL A 127 18.58 -6.68 23.32
C VAL A 127 17.62 -5.49 23.48
N VAL A 128 17.77 -4.45 22.65
CA VAL A 128 16.92 -3.26 22.73
C VAL A 128 15.48 -3.58 22.31
N GLY A 129 15.30 -4.40 21.27
CA GLY A 129 13.98 -4.81 20.80
C GLY A 129 13.20 -5.61 21.83
N LEU A 130 13.84 -6.58 22.50
CA LEU A 130 13.25 -7.30 23.63
C LEU A 130 12.97 -6.39 24.81
N GLY A 131 13.84 -5.41 25.08
CA GLY A 131 13.57 -4.35 26.04
C GLY A 131 12.31 -3.55 25.69
N CYS A 132 12.10 -3.20 24.42
CA CYS A 132 10.88 -2.53 23.96
C CYS A 132 9.65 -3.41 24.15
N VAL A 133 9.74 -4.72 23.90
CA VAL A 133 8.66 -5.68 24.14
C VAL A 133 8.29 -5.73 25.63
N LEU A 134 9.26 -5.92 26.52
CA LEU A 134 9.03 -5.97 27.97
C LEU A 134 8.46 -4.65 28.50
N TRP A 135 9.02 -3.52 28.06
CA TRP A 135 8.53 -2.18 28.41
C TRP A 135 7.08 -1.99 27.96
N THR A 136 6.73 -2.44 26.75
CA THR A 136 5.36 -2.33 26.22
C THR A 136 4.39 -3.18 27.02
N TYR A 137 4.75 -4.43 27.37
CA TYR A 137 3.93 -5.26 28.26
C TYR A 137 3.71 -4.61 29.63
N GLY A 138 4.76 -4.04 30.23
CA GLY A 138 4.66 -3.32 31.51
C GLY A 138 3.71 -2.12 31.43
N LEU A 139 3.81 -1.33 30.36
CA LEU A 139 2.92 -0.18 30.13
C LEU A 139 1.47 -0.63 29.94
N LEU A 140 1.23 -1.65 29.10
CA LEU A 140 -0.10 -2.20 28.87
C LEU A 140 -0.72 -2.76 30.16
N PHE A 141 0.08 -3.40 31.02
CA PHE A 141 -0.36 -3.86 32.34
C PHE A 141 -0.84 -2.69 33.21
N PHE A 142 -0.07 -1.60 33.24
CA PHE A 142 -0.45 -0.39 33.98
C PHE A 142 -1.77 0.22 33.47
N TYR A 143 -1.93 0.34 32.16
CA TYR A 143 -3.16 0.90 31.56
C TYR A 143 -4.37 -0.01 31.69
N ARG A 144 -4.18 -1.33 31.86
CA ARG A 144 -5.27 -2.25 32.18
C ARG A 144 -5.83 -2.04 33.59
N LEU A 145 -4.98 -1.66 34.54
CA LEU A 145 -5.36 -1.43 35.93
C LEU A 145 -5.87 0.00 36.18
N ALA A 146 -5.47 0.95 35.34
CA ALA A 146 -5.91 2.33 35.45
C ALA A 146 -7.41 2.46 35.14
N PRO A 147 -8.16 3.28 35.92
CA PRO A 147 -9.55 3.57 35.60
C PRO A 147 -9.65 4.20 34.21
N ARG A 148 -10.71 3.88 33.47
CA ARG A 148 -10.93 4.42 32.12
C ARG A 148 -10.94 5.96 32.23
N PRO A 149 -10.08 6.67 31.48
CA PRO A 149 -10.03 8.12 31.56
C PRO A 149 -11.36 8.72 31.14
N ALA A 150 -11.83 9.72 31.90
CA ALA A 150 -13.05 10.46 31.56
C ALA A 150 -12.96 11.04 30.14
N ARG A 151 -14.11 11.17 29.48
CA ARG A 151 -14.19 11.80 28.15
C ARG A 151 -13.67 13.23 28.24
N ILE A 152 -12.83 13.64 27.30
CA ILE A 152 -12.42 15.03 27.18
C ILE A 152 -13.63 15.77 26.57
N HIS A 153 -14.27 16.64 27.34
CA HIS A 153 -15.31 17.54 26.85
C HIS A 153 -14.66 18.88 26.56
N HIS A 154 -14.56 19.25 25.29
CA HIS A 154 -14.09 20.56 24.90
C HIS A 154 -15.27 21.41 24.42
N GLN A 155 -15.38 22.62 24.94
CA GLN A 155 -16.20 23.67 24.34
C GLN A 155 -15.43 24.22 23.13
N THR A 156 -16.03 24.15 21.95
CA THR A 156 -15.53 24.75 20.72
C THR A 156 -15.64 26.26 20.85
N THR A 157 -14.52 26.96 21.06
CA THR A 157 -14.47 28.41 20.87
C THR A 157 -14.19 28.69 19.40
N THR A 158 -15.11 29.41 18.76
CA THR A 158 -15.21 29.67 17.31
C THR A 158 -14.19 30.68 16.75
N GLU A 159 -13.26 31.20 17.57
CA GLU A 159 -12.49 32.41 17.21
C GLU A 159 -11.08 32.16 16.67
N ASN A 160 -10.59 30.92 16.58
CA ASN A 160 -9.25 30.63 16.03
C ASN A 160 -9.28 29.54 14.95
N LEU A 161 -8.42 29.68 13.93
CA LEU A 161 -8.10 28.62 12.98
C LEU A 161 -7.79 27.32 13.74
N HIS A 162 -8.64 26.31 13.58
CA HIS A 162 -8.47 25.05 14.28
C HIS A 162 -7.31 24.28 13.64
N ARG A 163 -6.18 24.25 14.34
CA ARG A 163 -5.02 23.45 13.94
C ARG A 163 -5.17 21.97 14.29
N ILE A 164 -4.79 21.09 13.37
CA ILE A 164 -4.84 19.63 13.49
C ILE A 164 -3.43 19.06 13.43
N LEU A 165 -3.13 18.10 14.30
CA LEU A 165 -1.94 17.27 14.16
C LEU A 165 -2.33 15.94 13.52
N PHE A 166 -2.06 15.80 12.21
CA PHE A 166 -2.30 14.58 11.44
C PHE A 166 -1.10 13.64 11.59
N ILE A 167 -1.27 12.48 12.21
CA ILE A 167 -0.18 11.55 12.52
C ILE A 167 -0.34 10.27 11.73
N ARG A 168 0.69 9.94 10.94
CA ARG A 168 0.85 8.66 10.30
C ARG A 168 1.83 7.79 11.09
N CYS A 169 1.39 6.60 11.52
CA CYS A 169 2.20 5.69 12.34
C CYS A 169 2.81 4.49 11.59
N ASP A 170 2.39 4.22 10.35
CA ASP A 170 2.97 3.13 9.57
C ASP A 170 4.33 3.54 9.01
N LEU A 171 5.37 2.75 9.33
CA LEU A 171 6.76 2.98 8.90
C LEU A 171 7.00 2.50 7.46
N ALA A 172 6.06 2.75 6.56
CA ALA A 172 6.13 2.26 5.18
C ALA A 172 7.05 3.10 4.26
N GLY A 173 7.77 4.08 4.81
CA GLY A 173 8.75 4.89 4.09
C GLY A 173 8.11 5.90 3.12
N SER A 174 8.88 6.29 2.09
CA SER A 174 8.45 7.22 1.05
C SER A 174 7.40 6.57 0.14
N VAL A 175 6.13 6.61 0.57
CA VAL A 175 5.01 6.25 -0.30
C VAL A 175 4.89 7.34 -1.36
N GLN A 176 5.47 7.09 -2.54
CA GLN A 176 5.44 8.02 -3.67
C GLN A 176 4.11 7.95 -4.44
N ALA A 177 3.45 6.78 -4.44
CA ALA A 177 2.20 6.54 -5.14
C ALA A 177 1.39 5.41 -4.48
N GLY A 178 0.09 5.35 -4.78
CA GLY A 178 -0.82 4.28 -4.35
C GLY A 178 -1.86 4.71 -3.33
N GLY A 179 -2.74 3.76 -2.97
CA GLY A 179 -3.94 3.96 -2.15
C GLY A 179 -3.74 4.84 -0.92
N SER A 180 -2.71 4.53 -0.12
CA SER A 180 -2.45 5.22 1.14
C SER A 180 -2.04 6.69 0.94
N ALA A 181 -1.21 6.99 -0.07
CA ALA A 181 -0.76 8.37 -0.32
C ALA A 181 -1.90 9.26 -0.80
N THR A 182 -2.71 8.78 -1.75
CA THR A 182 -3.88 9.54 -2.24
C THR A 182 -4.91 9.75 -1.13
N HIS A 183 -5.15 8.74 -0.28
CA HIS A 183 -6.03 8.90 0.88
C HIS A 183 -5.54 10.01 1.81
N ILE A 184 -4.27 9.98 2.22
CA ILE A 184 -3.71 11.00 3.13
C ILE A 184 -3.79 12.39 2.47
N ALA A 185 -3.43 12.51 1.20
CA ALA A 185 -3.52 13.78 0.47
C ALA A 185 -4.98 14.27 0.39
N GLY A 186 -5.93 13.38 0.09
CA GLY A 186 -7.36 13.68 0.03
C GLY A 186 -7.90 14.21 1.35
N MET A 187 -7.65 13.50 2.45
CA MET A 187 -8.07 13.93 3.80
C MET A 187 -7.40 15.24 4.23
N VAL A 188 -6.09 15.40 4.01
CA VAL A 188 -5.38 16.65 4.35
C VAL A 188 -5.94 17.83 3.55
N ASN A 189 -6.21 17.66 2.26
CA ASN A 189 -6.79 18.71 1.43
C ASN A 189 -8.23 19.04 1.84
N ALA A 190 -9.05 18.04 2.19
CA ALA A 190 -10.39 18.27 2.71
C ALA A 190 -10.38 19.05 4.04
N PHE A 191 -9.50 18.70 4.97
CA PHE A 191 -9.31 19.51 6.20
C PHE A 191 -8.94 20.96 5.88
N ARG A 192 -8.03 21.17 4.92
CA ARG A 192 -7.64 22.53 4.50
C ARG A 192 -8.80 23.30 3.86
N ARG A 193 -9.60 22.67 3.00
CA ARG A 193 -10.82 23.28 2.40
C ARG A 193 -11.87 23.61 3.44
N ALA A 194 -11.98 22.83 4.51
CA ALA A 194 -12.79 23.13 5.68
C ALA A 194 -12.22 24.26 6.57
N GLY A 195 -11.11 24.90 6.17
CA GLY A 195 -10.51 26.03 6.88
C GLY A 195 -9.59 25.63 8.05
N LEU A 196 -9.09 24.39 8.06
CA LEU A 196 -8.27 23.85 9.15
C LEU A 196 -6.78 23.90 8.79
N GLU A 197 -5.94 24.29 9.74
CA GLU A 197 -4.48 24.27 9.55
C GLU A 197 -3.95 22.88 9.89
N VAL A 198 -3.37 22.17 8.92
CA VAL A 198 -2.88 20.80 9.11
C VAL A 198 -1.37 20.78 9.30
N VAL A 199 -0.91 20.18 10.40
CA VAL A 199 0.49 19.80 10.60
C VAL A 199 0.59 18.28 10.47
N TYR A 200 1.37 17.82 9.49
CA TYR A 200 1.56 16.40 9.21
C TYR A 200 2.78 15.85 9.94
N LEU A 201 2.64 14.71 10.62
CA LEU A 201 3.72 14.02 11.34
C LEU A 201 3.84 12.57 10.88
N ALA A 202 5.03 12.17 10.46
CA ALA A 202 5.34 10.81 10.03
C ALA A 202 6.83 10.47 10.21
N ASP A 203 7.28 9.32 9.71
CA ASP A 203 8.71 8.98 9.66
C ASP A 203 9.45 9.67 8.50
N GLN A 204 8.74 10.09 7.46
CA GLN A 204 9.26 10.80 6.29
C GLN A 204 8.25 11.83 5.75
N GLN A 205 8.75 12.72 4.88
CA GLN A 205 7.89 13.63 4.14
C GLN A 205 7.05 12.86 3.12
N LEU A 206 5.85 13.36 2.86
CA LEU A 206 4.96 12.88 1.83
C LEU A 206 4.93 13.90 0.69
N GLU A 207 5.46 13.50 -0.48
CA GLU A 207 5.55 14.36 -1.68
C GLU A 207 4.17 14.73 -2.24
N ALA A 208 3.15 13.91 -1.98
CA ALA A 208 1.79 14.15 -2.43
C ALA A 208 1.09 15.29 -1.66
N LEU A 209 1.67 15.79 -0.56
CA LEU A 209 1.09 16.90 0.19
C LEU A 209 1.50 18.25 -0.42
N PRO A 210 0.61 19.26 -0.36
CA PRO A 210 0.95 20.64 -0.73
C PRO A 210 2.18 21.15 0.03
N SER A 211 2.99 21.98 -0.63
CA SER A 211 4.26 22.47 -0.09
C SER A 211 4.12 23.38 1.13
N ASP A 212 2.95 23.97 1.33
CA ASP A 212 2.62 24.83 2.46
C ASP A 212 2.16 24.04 3.71
N VAL A 213 1.91 22.73 3.58
CA VAL A 213 1.63 21.86 4.73
C VAL A 213 2.90 21.64 5.53
N GLN A 214 2.91 22.06 6.80
CA GLN A 214 4.05 21.81 7.69
C GLN A 214 4.20 20.30 7.93
N GLN A 215 5.38 19.74 7.63
CA GLN A 215 5.68 18.33 7.84
C GLN A 215 6.78 18.14 8.90
N ILE A 216 6.50 17.34 9.93
CA ILE A 216 7.42 16.99 11.03
C ILE A 216 7.82 15.52 10.91
N CYS A 217 9.11 15.25 10.77
CA CYS A 217 9.63 13.88 10.66
C CYS A 217 10.20 13.37 11.99
N ILE A 218 9.69 12.24 12.49
CA ILE A 218 10.30 11.47 13.58
C ILE A 218 10.90 10.19 13.01
N LYS A 219 12.23 10.10 12.97
CA LYS A 219 12.89 8.89 12.45
C LYS A 219 12.78 7.72 13.46
N PRO A 220 12.41 6.51 13.01
CA PRO A 220 12.51 5.32 13.84
C PRO A 220 13.98 4.95 14.09
N PHE A 221 14.24 4.10 15.09
CA PHE A 221 15.57 3.53 15.31
C PHE A 221 15.91 2.56 14.17
N GLU A 222 16.78 2.96 13.24
CA GLU A 222 17.07 2.19 12.02
C GLU A 222 17.64 0.80 12.31
N PHE A 223 18.48 0.66 13.33
CA PHE A 223 19.06 -0.62 13.72
C PHE A 223 18.00 -1.63 14.22
N LEU A 224 16.85 -1.17 14.71
CA LEU A 224 15.72 -2.04 15.07
C LEU A 224 14.94 -2.53 13.84
N GLY A 225 15.12 -1.92 12.67
CA GLY A 225 14.46 -2.32 11.42
C GLY A 225 14.89 -3.68 10.88
N ILE A 226 15.73 -4.44 11.58
CA ILE A 226 16.01 -5.84 11.24
C ILE A 226 14.77 -6.70 11.52
N PHE A 227 13.97 -6.32 12.52
CA PHE A 227 12.69 -6.93 12.86
C PHE A 227 11.62 -5.83 12.89
N ASP A 228 10.68 -5.87 11.95
CA ASP A 228 9.63 -4.87 11.80
C ASP A 228 8.93 -4.54 13.13
N GLU A 229 8.58 -5.55 13.92
CA GLU A 229 7.90 -5.36 15.21
C GLU A 229 8.75 -4.59 16.23
N PHE A 230 10.07 -4.80 16.26
CA PHE A 230 10.95 -4.02 17.13
C PHE A 230 11.03 -2.57 16.68
N GLN A 231 11.04 -2.32 15.39
CA GLN A 231 11.04 -0.96 14.86
C GLN A 231 9.75 -0.21 15.22
N LEU A 232 8.59 -0.86 15.07
CA LEU A 232 7.29 -0.30 15.45
C LEU A 232 7.19 -0.03 16.96
N LEU A 233 7.65 -0.96 17.79
CA LEU A 233 7.69 -0.76 19.25
C LEU A 233 8.68 0.35 19.65
N GLY A 234 9.86 0.40 19.03
CA GLY A 234 10.83 1.47 19.21
C GLY A 234 10.31 2.84 18.74
N PHE A 235 9.44 2.86 17.73
CA PHE A 235 8.79 4.09 17.28
C PHE A 235 7.79 4.64 18.30
N ASN A 236 7.07 3.77 19.03
CA ASN A 236 6.27 4.21 20.18
C ASN A 236 7.13 4.95 21.21
N LEU A 237 8.35 4.47 21.52
CA LEU A 237 9.27 5.19 22.43
C LEU A 237 9.67 6.58 21.91
N GLN A 238 9.95 6.70 20.61
CA GLN A 238 10.27 7.99 19.99
C GLN A 238 9.09 8.96 20.06
N LEU A 239 7.88 8.48 19.75
CA LEU A 239 6.65 9.26 19.87
C LEU A 239 6.43 9.72 21.31
N MET A 240 6.53 8.82 22.30
CA MET A 240 6.36 9.14 23.71
C MET A 240 7.35 10.22 24.21
N ARG A 241 8.57 10.24 23.64
CA ARG A 241 9.60 11.23 24.00
C ARG A 241 9.43 12.57 23.30
N ARG A 242 9.04 12.57 22.02
CA ARG A 242 9.08 13.77 21.15
C ARG A 242 7.73 14.46 21.02
N LEU A 243 6.64 13.68 21.00
CA LEU A 243 5.29 14.18 20.75
C LEU A 243 4.81 15.23 21.78
N PRO A 244 5.14 15.15 23.09
CA PRO A 244 4.76 16.20 24.04
C PRO A 244 5.33 17.59 23.69
N THR A 245 6.59 17.66 23.26
CA THR A 245 7.21 18.93 22.84
C THR A 245 6.60 19.43 21.53
N ILE A 246 6.31 18.53 20.60
CA ILE A 246 5.64 18.89 19.35
C ILE A 246 4.25 19.45 19.64
N ILE A 247 3.46 18.79 20.48
CA ILE A 247 2.14 19.27 20.90
C ILE A 247 2.23 20.66 21.56
N ARG A 248 3.22 20.91 22.41
CA ARG A 248 3.41 22.22 23.05
C ARG A 248 3.72 23.34 22.04
N ASN A 249 4.47 23.03 21.00
CA ASN A 249 4.88 23.99 19.97
C ASN A 249 3.78 24.20 18.92
N VAL A 250 3.18 23.11 18.45
CA VAL A 250 2.12 23.10 17.45
C VAL A 250 0.81 23.59 18.04
N ARG A 251 0.50 23.27 19.30
CA ARG A 251 -0.78 23.58 19.96
C ARG A 251 -2.00 23.15 19.12
N PRO A 252 -2.09 21.87 18.72
CA PRO A 252 -3.24 21.38 17.96
C PRO A 252 -4.50 21.33 18.83
N HIS A 253 -5.67 21.47 18.21
CA HIS A 253 -6.97 21.32 18.88
C HIS A 253 -7.36 19.85 19.04
N PHE A 254 -6.94 19.00 18.10
CA PHE A 254 -7.09 17.56 18.19
C PHE A 254 -6.02 16.84 17.37
N ILE A 255 -5.90 15.53 17.61
CA ILE A 255 -5.01 14.63 16.87
C ILE A 255 -5.86 13.75 15.97
N TYR A 256 -5.50 13.69 14.68
CA TYR A 256 -6.04 12.72 13.74
C TYR A 256 -4.96 11.69 13.47
N GLN A 257 -5.15 10.45 13.89
CA GLN A 257 -4.15 9.39 13.78
C GLN A 257 -4.61 8.32 12.80
N ARG A 258 -3.80 8.06 11.78
CA ARG A 258 -3.91 6.84 10.98
C ARG A 258 -3.29 5.65 11.71
N HIS A 259 -4.11 4.64 12.00
CA HIS A 259 -3.68 3.49 12.79
C HIS A 259 -2.60 2.66 12.08
N ALA A 260 -1.79 1.96 12.88
CA ALA A 260 -0.72 1.09 12.41
C ALA A 260 -0.45 -0.01 13.43
N ALA A 261 0.03 -1.17 12.96
CA ALA A 261 0.37 -2.29 13.82
C ALA A 261 1.27 -1.90 15.00
N LEU A 262 0.95 -2.45 16.18
CA LEU A 262 1.67 -2.20 17.46
C LEU A 262 1.68 -0.73 17.92
N SER A 263 0.98 0.19 17.25
CA SER A 263 0.91 1.60 17.64
C SER A 263 -0.10 1.84 18.76
N PHE A 264 0.33 2.49 19.84
CA PHE A 264 -0.53 2.90 20.96
C PHE A 264 -0.09 4.24 21.60
N ALA A 265 1.15 4.69 21.35
CA ALA A 265 1.76 5.86 21.99
C ALA A 265 0.96 7.15 21.80
N VAL A 266 0.40 7.37 20.61
CA VAL A 266 -0.38 8.59 20.31
C VAL A 266 -1.60 8.68 21.22
N GLY A 267 -2.35 7.59 21.41
CA GLY A 267 -3.47 7.55 22.35
C GLY A 267 -3.06 7.83 23.79
N VAL A 268 -1.92 7.30 24.22
CA VAL A 268 -1.38 7.56 25.56
C VAL A 268 -1.04 9.05 25.75
N ILE A 269 -0.36 9.66 24.77
CA ILE A 269 0.00 11.07 24.83
C ILE A 269 -1.23 11.98 24.71
N ALA A 270 -2.19 11.66 23.84
CA ALA A 270 -3.44 12.39 23.70
C ALA A 270 -4.17 12.49 25.05
N ARG A 271 -4.28 11.38 25.80
CA ARG A 271 -4.87 11.38 27.14
C ARG A 271 -4.08 12.20 28.17
N ARG A 272 -2.74 12.13 28.15
CA ARG A 272 -1.90 12.91 29.07
C ARG A 272 -1.92 14.41 28.78
N THR A 273 -2.11 14.77 27.53
CA THR A 273 -2.18 16.18 27.07
C THR A 273 -3.61 16.70 26.97
N GLN A 274 -4.61 15.87 27.31
CA GLN A 274 -6.03 16.18 27.23
C GLN A 274 -6.47 16.65 25.83
N LEU A 275 -5.85 16.12 24.77
CA LEU A 275 -6.24 16.37 23.40
C LEU A 275 -7.19 15.28 22.89
N PRO A 276 -8.31 15.65 22.24
CA PRO A 276 -9.16 14.70 21.55
C PRO A 276 -8.39 13.91 20.49
N LEU A 277 -8.64 12.61 20.40
CA LEU A 277 -8.06 11.72 19.39
C LEU A 277 -9.13 11.13 18.49
N VAL A 278 -9.01 11.39 17.18
CA VAL A 278 -9.67 10.64 16.12
C VAL A 278 -8.71 9.56 15.63
N LEU A 279 -9.08 8.29 15.76
CA LEU A 279 -8.31 7.15 15.26
C LEU A 279 -8.93 6.63 13.97
N GLU A 280 -8.26 6.83 12.85
CA GLU A 280 -8.62 6.26 11.54
C GLU A 280 -8.13 4.81 11.47
N VAL A 281 -9.06 3.88 11.26
CA VAL A 281 -8.83 2.44 11.20
C VAL A 281 -9.26 1.93 9.83
N ASN A 282 -8.27 1.57 9.02
CA ASN A 282 -8.48 1.02 7.66
C ASN A 282 -8.70 -0.49 7.65
N ALA A 283 -8.23 -1.17 8.68
CA ALA A 283 -8.40 -2.60 8.95
C ALA A 283 -7.94 -2.86 10.39
N SER A 284 -8.21 -4.06 10.92
CA SER A 284 -7.40 -4.55 12.03
C SER A 284 -5.95 -4.73 11.54
N GLU A 285 -5.04 -3.97 12.12
CA GLU A 285 -3.61 -4.03 11.80
C GLU A 285 -2.99 -5.36 12.25
N VAL A 286 -3.59 -5.98 13.27
CA VAL A 286 -3.29 -7.37 13.67
C VAL A 286 -3.69 -8.35 12.57
N TRP A 287 -4.90 -8.21 12.02
CA TRP A 287 -5.36 -9.04 10.91
C TRP A 287 -4.46 -8.85 9.68
N VAL A 288 -4.16 -7.60 9.29
CA VAL A 288 -3.28 -7.28 8.16
C VAL A 288 -1.91 -7.91 8.34
N LYS A 289 -1.29 -7.77 9.51
CA LYS A 289 0.02 -8.36 9.79
C LYS A 289 0.01 -9.88 9.81
N ARG A 290 -1.10 -10.55 10.17
CA ARG A 290 -1.20 -12.03 10.15
C ARG A 290 -1.35 -12.59 8.74
N HIS A 291 -2.08 -11.90 7.86
CA HIS A 291 -2.44 -12.41 6.54
C HIS A 291 -1.49 -11.94 5.43
N TRP A 292 -0.95 -10.72 5.54
CA TRP A 292 -0.12 -10.14 4.49
C TRP A 292 1.35 -9.98 4.90
N SER A 293 1.71 -10.40 6.10
CA SER A 293 3.07 -10.29 6.63
C SER A 293 3.33 -11.34 7.71
N ARG A 294 4.52 -11.30 8.32
CA ARG A 294 4.81 -12.07 9.53
C ARG A 294 4.39 -11.28 10.77
N LEU A 295 3.79 -11.95 11.74
CA LEU A 295 3.51 -11.39 13.06
C LEU A 295 4.01 -12.31 14.17
N VAL A 296 5.15 -11.96 14.78
CA VAL A 296 5.77 -12.74 15.86
C VAL A 296 5.06 -12.48 17.20
N PHE A 297 4.89 -11.21 17.57
CA PHE A 297 4.32 -10.82 18.86
C PHE A 297 2.81 -10.62 18.78
N SER A 298 2.08 -11.65 18.35
CA SER A 298 0.65 -11.59 18.07
C SER A 298 -0.19 -11.12 19.28
N SER A 299 0.05 -11.67 20.47
CA SER A 299 -0.65 -11.26 21.71
C SER A 299 -0.37 -9.79 22.08
N LEU A 300 0.88 -9.35 21.90
CA LEU A 300 1.26 -7.96 22.15
C LEU A 300 0.56 -7.02 21.18
N ALA A 301 0.54 -7.36 19.89
CA ALA A 301 -0.13 -6.57 18.85
C ALA A 301 -1.63 -6.41 19.12
N THR A 302 -2.33 -7.49 19.50
CA THR A 302 -3.73 -7.44 19.92
C THR A 302 -3.94 -6.51 21.11
N ARG A 303 -3.05 -6.53 22.11
CA ARG A 303 -3.16 -5.63 23.27
C ARG A 303 -2.87 -4.17 22.92
N CYS A 304 -1.91 -3.91 22.03
CA CYS A 304 -1.64 -2.56 21.53
C CYS A 304 -2.84 -2.00 20.74
N GLU A 305 -3.42 -2.78 19.82
CA GLU A 305 -4.62 -2.39 19.07
C GLU A 305 -5.81 -2.14 20.00
N ALA A 306 -6.04 -3.03 20.96
CA ALA A 306 -7.07 -2.84 22.00
C ALA A 306 -6.86 -1.53 22.79
N LEU A 307 -5.62 -1.23 23.19
CA LEU A 307 -5.32 0.02 23.90
C LEU A 307 -5.55 1.25 23.02
N ALA A 308 -5.11 1.23 21.76
CA ALA A 308 -5.32 2.34 20.83
C ALA A 308 -6.81 2.64 20.64
N LEU A 309 -7.62 1.61 20.40
CA LEU A 309 -9.08 1.71 20.29
C LEU A 309 -9.72 2.22 21.59
N ALA A 310 -9.26 1.73 22.75
CA ALA A 310 -9.77 2.17 24.04
C ALA A 310 -9.50 3.66 24.30
N LEU A 311 -8.34 4.17 23.91
CA LEU A 311 -7.91 5.54 24.18
C LEU A 311 -8.48 6.58 23.20
N ALA A 312 -8.95 6.19 22.01
CA ALA A 312 -9.52 7.09 21.01
C ALA A 312 -10.88 7.69 21.46
N ASP A 313 -11.16 8.95 21.11
CA ASP A 313 -12.45 9.61 21.40
C ASP A 313 -13.45 9.40 20.25
N ARG A 314 -12.94 9.28 19.03
CA ARG A 314 -13.66 8.83 17.83
C ARG A 314 -12.83 7.82 17.07
N ILE A 315 -13.49 6.87 16.42
CA ILE A 315 -12.86 5.83 15.61
C ILE A 315 -13.47 5.91 14.22
N ALA A 316 -12.75 6.46 13.26
CA ALA A 316 -13.19 6.51 11.86
C ALA A 316 -12.86 5.16 11.21
N VAL A 317 -13.88 4.42 10.78
CA VAL A 317 -13.71 3.13 10.11
C VAL A 317 -14.12 3.26 8.65
N ILE A 318 -13.30 2.74 7.73
CA ILE A 318 -13.59 2.92 6.30
C ILE A 318 -14.77 2.09 5.81
N SER A 319 -15.12 0.99 6.48
CA SER A 319 -16.21 0.13 6.05
C SER A 319 -16.87 -0.57 7.22
N ARG A 320 -18.08 -1.09 7.00
CA ARG A 320 -18.74 -1.99 7.95
C ARG A 320 -17.92 -3.28 8.17
N GLY A 321 -17.22 -3.76 7.14
CA GLY A 321 -16.30 -4.88 7.26
C GLY A 321 -15.18 -4.62 8.27
N VAL A 322 -14.62 -3.41 8.31
CA VAL A 322 -13.65 -3.03 9.36
C VAL A 322 -14.32 -3.02 10.73
N LEU A 323 -15.54 -2.48 10.85
CA LEU A 323 -16.26 -2.48 12.12
C LEU A 323 -16.44 -3.92 12.66
N GLU A 324 -16.76 -4.87 11.79
CA GLU A 324 -16.86 -6.29 12.13
C GLU A 324 -15.50 -6.90 12.52
N GLN A 325 -14.41 -6.57 11.80
CA GLN A 325 -13.06 -6.99 12.18
C GLN A 325 -12.67 -6.55 13.58
N LEU A 326 -13.15 -5.37 13.99
CA LEU A 326 -12.91 -4.87 15.33
C LEU A 326 -13.78 -5.57 16.39
N GLY A 327 -14.72 -6.43 16.00
CA GLY A 327 -15.63 -7.23 16.83
C GLY A 327 -15.03 -7.76 18.14
N PRO A 328 -13.87 -8.44 18.09
CA PRO A 328 -13.23 -9.02 19.27
C PRO A 328 -12.66 -8.02 20.30
N TYR A 329 -12.58 -6.73 19.98
CA TYR A 329 -12.02 -5.71 20.88
C TYR A 329 -13.11 -5.08 21.75
N GLU A 330 -12.79 -4.91 23.04
CA GLU A 330 -13.66 -4.24 24.00
C GLU A 330 -13.48 -2.72 23.96
N PHE A 331 -14.43 -2.03 23.34
CA PHE A 331 -14.46 -0.57 23.31
C PHE A 331 -15.89 -0.06 23.03
N ASP A 332 -16.16 1.21 23.35
CA ASP A 332 -17.47 1.82 23.08
C ASP A 332 -17.68 2.02 21.57
N ARG A 333 -18.59 1.23 20.98
CA ARG A 333 -18.94 1.24 19.55
C ARG A 333 -19.64 2.52 19.12
N ALA A 334 -20.27 3.26 20.04
CA ALA A 334 -20.88 4.56 19.73
C ALA A 334 -19.83 5.61 19.35
N ARG A 335 -18.54 5.33 19.55
CA ARG A 335 -17.43 6.17 19.08
C ARG A 335 -17.05 5.93 17.62
N CYS A 336 -17.57 4.86 17.00
CA CYS A 336 -17.29 4.58 15.60
C CYS A 336 -18.09 5.50 14.68
N VAL A 337 -17.41 6.05 13.68
CA VAL A 337 -18.01 6.77 12.56
C VAL A 337 -17.63 6.02 11.29
N LEU A 338 -18.62 5.67 10.49
CA LEU A 338 -18.38 5.10 9.17
C LEU A 338 -17.89 6.23 8.25
N ASN A 339 -16.64 6.15 7.82
CA ASN A 339 -15.96 7.18 7.05
C ASN A 339 -15.23 6.53 5.85
N PRO A 340 -15.96 6.11 4.81
CA PRO A 340 -15.38 5.43 3.66
C PRO A 340 -14.39 6.33 2.90
N ASN A 341 -13.60 5.73 2.01
CA ASN A 341 -12.75 6.53 1.14
C ASN A 341 -13.61 7.40 0.23
N GLY A 342 -13.05 8.55 -0.16
CA GLY A 342 -13.70 9.49 -1.05
C GLY A 342 -12.89 9.72 -2.32
N VAL A 343 -13.35 10.70 -3.08
CA VAL A 343 -12.67 11.24 -4.26
C VAL A 343 -12.70 12.76 -4.22
N ASP A 344 -11.74 13.38 -4.90
CA ASP A 344 -11.78 14.81 -5.18
C ASP A 344 -12.47 15.04 -6.54
N PRO A 345 -13.70 15.60 -6.57
CA PRO A 345 -14.47 15.76 -7.79
C PRO A 345 -13.91 16.83 -8.72
N ASP A 346 -12.96 17.67 -8.27
CA ASP A 346 -12.28 18.66 -9.11
C ASP A 346 -11.06 18.04 -9.81
N VAL A 347 -10.49 16.97 -9.25
CA VAL A 347 -9.39 16.21 -9.87
C VAL A 347 -9.92 15.12 -10.80
N PHE A 348 -11.03 14.48 -10.44
CA PHE A 348 -11.69 13.44 -11.23
C PHE A 348 -13.07 13.92 -11.67
N HIS A 349 -13.20 14.23 -12.95
CA HIS A 349 -14.45 14.70 -13.56
C HIS A 349 -14.56 14.27 -15.03
N PRO A 350 -15.78 14.19 -15.59
CA PRO A 350 -16.01 13.69 -16.95
C PRO A 350 -15.46 14.59 -18.07
N ASP A 351 -15.17 15.86 -17.81
CA ASP A 351 -14.69 16.81 -18.84
C ASP A 351 -13.20 16.67 -19.16
N ILE A 352 -12.50 15.74 -18.50
CA ILE A 352 -11.08 15.46 -18.75
C ILE A 352 -10.91 14.80 -20.12
N ASP A 353 -10.04 15.37 -20.95
CA ASP A 353 -9.77 14.83 -22.29
C ASP A 353 -8.84 13.59 -22.24
N GLY A 354 -9.43 12.44 -22.55
CA GLY A 354 -8.74 11.16 -22.72
C GLY A 354 -8.19 10.90 -24.12
N THR A 355 -8.49 11.76 -25.11
CA THR A 355 -8.07 11.58 -26.51
C THR A 355 -6.56 11.45 -26.68
N PRO A 356 -5.70 12.22 -25.97
CA PRO A 356 -4.26 12.08 -26.11
C PRO A 356 -3.72 10.72 -25.64
N ILE A 357 -4.37 10.10 -24.65
CA ILE A 357 -4.04 8.74 -24.22
C ILE A 357 -4.53 7.73 -25.27
N ARG A 358 -5.72 7.93 -25.82
CA ARG A 358 -6.24 7.07 -26.88
C ARG A 358 -5.34 7.10 -28.12
N ASP A 359 -4.93 8.26 -28.58
CA ASP A 359 -4.04 8.43 -29.73
C ASP A 359 -2.69 7.75 -29.49
N ARG A 360 -2.07 8.01 -28.33
CA ARG A 360 -0.78 7.43 -27.92
C ARG A 360 -0.74 5.90 -27.99
N TYR A 361 -1.85 5.24 -27.71
CA TYR A 361 -1.93 3.78 -27.66
C TYR A 361 -2.81 3.17 -28.77
N GLY A 362 -3.23 3.96 -29.77
CA GLY A 362 -4.03 3.46 -30.90
C GLY A 362 -5.45 3.02 -30.55
N LEU A 363 -6.11 3.72 -29.61
CA LEU A 363 -7.42 3.38 -29.04
C LEU A 363 -8.58 4.29 -29.51
N LEU A 364 -8.36 5.12 -30.54
CA LEU A 364 -9.33 6.14 -30.97
C LEU A 364 -10.67 5.59 -31.46
N HIS A 365 -10.67 4.40 -32.06
CA HIS A 365 -11.86 3.79 -32.67
C HIS A 365 -12.25 2.47 -32.01
N CYS A 366 -11.93 2.33 -30.72
CA CYS A 366 -12.16 1.11 -29.96
C CYS A 366 -12.99 1.41 -28.71
N THR A 367 -13.75 0.41 -28.27
CA THR A 367 -14.33 0.39 -26.92
C THR A 367 -13.23 -0.05 -25.95
N VAL A 368 -12.86 0.84 -25.03
CA VAL A 368 -11.73 0.65 -24.12
C VAL A 368 -12.23 0.22 -22.74
N VAL A 369 -11.79 -0.95 -22.29
CA VAL A 369 -12.04 -1.49 -20.95
C VAL A 369 -10.80 -1.28 -20.09
N GLY A 370 -10.94 -0.50 -19.02
CA GLY A 370 -9.83 -0.07 -18.18
C GLY A 370 -9.80 -0.70 -16.80
N PHE A 371 -8.58 -0.87 -16.27
CA PHE A 371 -8.31 -1.16 -14.87
C PHE A 371 -7.12 -0.31 -14.42
N ILE A 372 -7.25 0.37 -13.28
CA ILE A 372 -6.12 1.04 -12.59
C ILE A 372 -5.85 0.42 -11.24
N GLY A 373 -4.58 0.19 -10.89
CA GLY A 373 -4.12 -0.13 -9.55
C GLY A 373 -3.09 -1.25 -9.51
N THR A 374 -2.81 -1.74 -8.30
CA THR A 374 -1.81 -2.79 -8.10
C THR A 374 -2.25 -4.12 -8.71
N PHE A 375 -1.38 -4.77 -9.47
CA PHE A 375 -1.62 -6.09 -10.05
C PHE A 375 -1.31 -7.14 -9.01
N ALA A 376 -2.15 -7.18 -7.98
CA ALA A 376 -2.13 -8.17 -6.91
C ALA A 376 -3.38 -9.05 -7.00
N ARG A 377 -3.29 -10.27 -6.48
CA ARG A 377 -4.34 -11.29 -6.62
C ARG A 377 -5.69 -10.82 -6.12
N TRP A 378 -5.73 -10.18 -4.94
CA TRP A 378 -6.98 -9.70 -4.33
C TRP A 378 -7.65 -8.56 -5.10
N HIS A 379 -6.94 -7.88 -6.02
CA HIS A 379 -7.55 -6.92 -6.95
C HIS A 379 -8.20 -7.59 -8.18
N GLY A 380 -8.05 -8.91 -8.34
CA GLY A 380 -8.70 -9.71 -9.40
C GLY A 380 -8.24 -9.39 -10.82
N VAL A 381 -7.02 -8.87 -10.99
CA VAL A 381 -6.47 -8.54 -12.31
C VAL A 381 -6.42 -9.76 -13.24
N GLU A 382 -6.17 -10.95 -12.70
CA GLU A 382 -6.23 -12.21 -13.45
C GLU A 382 -7.66 -12.54 -13.91
N THR A 383 -8.66 -12.32 -13.06
CA THR A 383 -10.08 -12.53 -13.44
C THR A 383 -10.48 -11.62 -14.59
N LEU A 384 -10.06 -10.35 -14.55
CA LEU A 384 -10.26 -9.43 -15.67
C LEU A 384 -9.49 -9.87 -16.92
N PHE A 385 -8.26 -10.37 -16.77
CA PHE A 385 -7.51 -10.89 -17.90
C PHE A 385 -8.22 -12.07 -18.59
N GLU A 386 -8.71 -13.05 -17.82
CA GLU A 386 -9.49 -14.16 -18.38
C GLU A 386 -10.76 -13.66 -19.07
N ALA A 387 -11.47 -12.72 -18.45
CA ALA A 387 -12.66 -12.11 -19.04
C ALA A 387 -12.33 -11.34 -20.32
N ALA A 388 -11.17 -10.68 -20.38
CA ALA A 388 -10.71 -9.97 -21.56
C ALA A 388 -10.47 -10.92 -22.73
N ILE A 389 -9.79 -12.06 -22.50
CA ILE A 389 -9.57 -13.09 -23.51
C ILE A 389 -10.90 -13.65 -24.05
N LEU A 390 -11.90 -13.86 -23.18
CA LEU A 390 -13.24 -14.27 -23.61
C LEU A 390 -13.94 -13.19 -24.43
N SER A 391 -13.83 -11.92 -24.01
CA SER A 391 -14.52 -10.80 -24.64
C SER A 391 -13.95 -10.49 -26.03
N ILE A 392 -12.62 -10.47 -26.21
CA ILE A 392 -12.00 -10.17 -27.52
C ILE A 392 -12.29 -11.24 -28.58
N ARG A 393 -12.59 -12.48 -28.16
CA ARG A 393 -13.02 -13.54 -29.08
C ARG A 393 -14.43 -13.31 -29.62
N ALA A 394 -15.27 -12.64 -28.84
CA ALA A 394 -16.63 -12.29 -29.24
C ALA A 394 -16.67 -10.93 -29.97
N ASP A 395 -15.79 -10.00 -29.62
CA ASP A 395 -15.72 -8.66 -30.21
C ASP A 395 -14.26 -8.18 -30.34
N SER A 396 -13.76 -8.14 -31.57
CA SER A 396 -12.39 -7.74 -31.89
C SER A 396 -12.15 -6.23 -31.86
N THR A 397 -13.20 -5.41 -31.64
CA THR A 397 -13.10 -3.95 -31.46
C THR A 397 -12.72 -3.54 -30.05
N LEU A 398 -12.82 -4.47 -29.09
CA LEU A 398 -12.45 -4.23 -27.69
C LEU A 398 -10.94 -4.05 -27.52
N ARG A 399 -10.56 -3.12 -26.66
CA ARG A 399 -9.19 -2.94 -26.18
C ARG A 399 -9.15 -2.86 -24.68
N PHE A 400 -8.09 -3.41 -24.08
CA PHE A 400 -7.93 -3.45 -22.64
C PHE A 400 -6.76 -2.60 -22.18
N LEU A 401 -7.03 -1.62 -21.33
CA LEU A 401 -6.05 -0.69 -20.78
C LEU A 401 -5.77 -1.04 -19.31
N PHE A 402 -4.62 -1.66 -19.05
CA PHE A 402 -4.14 -2.03 -17.72
C PHE A 402 -3.12 -1.00 -17.23
N VAL A 403 -3.53 -0.22 -16.22
CA VAL A 403 -2.73 0.85 -15.62
C VAL A 403 -2.23 0.45 -14.25
N GLY A 404 -0.92 0.37 -14.07
CA GLY A 404 -0.30 0.00 -12.80
C GLY A 404 0.77 -1.08 -12.92
N GLU A 405 1.18 -1.60 -11.77
CA GLU A 405 2.26 -2.57 -11.60
C GLU A 405 1.88 -3.61 -10.55
N GLY A 406 2.59 -4.73 -10.54
CA GLY A 406 2.50 -5.73 -9.49
C GLY A 406 3.01 -7.09 -9.91
N SER A 407 2.93 -8.05 -9.00
CA SER A 407 3.48 -9.40 -9.20
C SER A 407 2.93 -10.11 -10.43
N PHE A 408 1.71 -9.78 -10.84
CA PHE A 408 1.08 -10.41 -12.01
C PHE A 408 1.46 -9.80 -13.35
N ARG A 409 2.08 -8.61 -13.41
CA ARG A 409 2.33 -7.90 -14.67
C ARG A 409 3.07 -8.77 -15.69
N SER A 410 4.28 -9.24 -15.34
CA SER A 410 5.12 -10.01 -16.26
C SER A 410 4.44 -11.30 -16.73
N THR A 411 3.65 -11.93 -15.86
CA THR A 411 2.93 -13.16 -16.17
C THR A 411 1.81 -12.90 -17.17
N LEU A 412 1.07 -11.80 -17.01
CA LEU A 412 -0.01 -11.44 -17.93
C LEU A 412 0.52 -11.00 -19.30
N GLU A 413 1.59 -10.19 -19.34
CA GLU A 413 2.23 -9.77 -20.59
C GLU A 413 2.74 -10.99 -21.39
N LYS A 414 3.41 -11.94 -20.73
CA LYS A 414 3.84 -13.18 -21.37
C LYS A 414 2.66 -13.99 -21.95
N ARG A 415 1.55 -14.08 -21.21
CA ARG A 415 0.35 -14.79 -21.70
C ARG A 415 -0.27 -14.09 -22.92
N VAL A 416 -0.22 -12.76 -22.99
CA VAL A 416 -0.65 -12.01 -24.17
C VAL A 416 0.22 -12.33 -25.38
N GLU A 417 1.54 -12.45 -25.18
CA GLU A 417 2.48 -12.84 -26.22
C GLU A 417 2.24 -14.27 -26.70
N ASP A 418 2.14 -15.23 -25.77
CA ASP A 418 1.91 -16.65 -26.06
C ASP A 418 0.60 -16.88 -26.83
N LEU A 419 -0.41 -16.02 -26.60
CA LEU A 419 -1.71 -16.06 -27.28
C LEU A 419 -1.76 -15.26 -28.59
N GLY A 420 -0.73 -14.46 -28.91
CA GLY A 420 -0.70 -13.63 -30.11
C GLY A 420 -1.74 -12.50 -30.15
N VAL A 421 -2.13 -11.97 -28.99
CA VAL A 421 -3.18 -10.93 -28.86
C VAL A 421 -2.64 -9.57 -28.40
N GLN A 422 -1.36 -9.29 -28.65
CA GLN A 422 -0.65 -8.09 -28.16
C GLN A 422 -1.36 -6.78 -28.56
N THR A 423 -1.96 -6.73 -29.75
CA THR A 423 -2.64 -5.52 -30.24
C THR A 423 -3.94 -5.19 -29.50
N MET A 424 -4.44 -6.12 -28.67
CA MET A 424 -5.68 -5.95 -27.90
C MET A 424 -5.45 -5.42 -26.48
N PHE A 425 -4.20 -5.43 -26.00
CA PHE A 425 -3.86 -5.12 -24.61
C PHE A 425 -2.80 -4.02 -24.54
N VAL A 426 -3.00 -3.08 -23.62
CA VAL A 426 -2.05 -2.02 -23.29
C VAL A 426 -1.71 -2.11 -21.82
N PHE A 427 -0.44 -2.39 -21.51
CA PHE A 427 0.10 -2.36 -20.16
C PHE A 427 0.97 -1.11 -20.00
N THR A 428 0.50 -0.14 -19.22
CA THR A 428 1.18 1.17 -19.14
C THR A 428 2.32 1.19 -18.12
N GLY A 429 2.31 0.26 -17.16
CA GLY A 429 3.08 0.38 -15.94
C GLY A 429 2.53 1.43 -14.99
N LEU A 430 3.34 1.83 -14.00
CA LEU A 430 3.01 2.94 -13.10
C LEU A 430 2.92 4.24 -13.89
N VAL A 431 1.82 4.96 -13.66
CA VAL A 431 1.63 6.33 -14.14
C VAL A 431 1.69 7.28 -12.95
N PRO A 432 2.18 8.52 -13.13
CA PRO A 432 2.13 9.53 -12.08
C PRO A 432 0.67 9.74 -11.61
N PRO A 433 0.40 9.90 -10.29
CA PRO A 433 -0.96 10.06 -9.79
C PRO A 433 -1.76 11.19 -10.46
N ARG A 434 -1.10 12.30 -10.79
CA ARG A 434 -1.70 13.44 -11.52
C ARG A 434 -2.20 13.11 -12.93
N ASP A 435 -1.64 12.08 -13.56
CA ASP A 435 -1.99 11.69 -14.93
C ASP A 435 -3.10 10.63 -14.94
N ALA A 436 -3.34 9.95 -13.82
CA ALA A 436 -4.36 8.91 -13.69
C ALA A 436 -5.74 9.31 -14.23
N PRO A 437 -6.28 10.53 -13.96
CA PRO A 437 -7.57 10.94 -14.51
C PRO A 437 -7.64 10.87 -16.04
N ARG A 438 -6.55 11.19 -16.76
CA ARG A 438 -6.51 11.15 -18.23
C ARG A 438 -6.54 9.72 -18.77
N TYR A 439 -5.91 8.79 -18.06
CA TYR A 439 -5.98 7.37 -18.38
C TYR A 439 -7.38 6.80 -18.14
N LEU A 440 -8.04 7.21 -17.06
CA LEU A 440 -9.43 6.82 -16.81
C LEU A 440 -10.41 7.44 -17.82
N ALA A 441 -10.17 8.69 -18.23
CA ALA A 441 -10.96 9.36 -19.26
C ALA A 441 -10.91 8.65 -20.61
N ALA A 442 -9.79 8.01 -20.93
CA ALA A 442 -9.60 7.21 -22.15
C ALA A 442 -10.40 5.90 -22.18
N CYS A 443 -10.98 5.48 -21.05
CA CYS A 443 -11.78 4.26 -20.96
C CYS A 443 -13.26 4.53 -21.17
N ASP A 444 -13.97 3.55 -21.73
CA ASP A 444 -15.44 3.54 -21.84
C ASP A 444 -16.09 2.75 -20.70
N ILE A 445 -15.41 1.68 -20.28
CA ILE A 445 -15.83 0.78 -19.20
C ILE A 445 -14.67 0.67 -18.22
N LEU A 446 -14.92 0.80 -16.92
CA LEU A 446 -13.92 0.63 -15.88
C LEU A 446 -14.27 -0.56 -14.97
N VAL A 447 -13.29 -1.43 -14.73
CA VAL A 447 -13.51 -2.69 -14.01
C VAL A 447 -12.79 -2.70 -12.67
N SER A 448 -13.50 -3.16 -11.63
CA SER A 448 -13.02 -3.33 -10.26
C SER A 448 -13.31 -4.75 -9.76
N PRO A 449 -12.59 -5.78 -10.27
CA PRO A 449 -12.94 -7.19 -10.15
C PRO A 449 -12.39 -7.84 -8.87
N HIS A 450 -12.40 -7.12 -7.75
CA HIS A 450 -11.80 -7.59 -6.49
C HIS A 450 -12.26 -9.00 -6.08
N LEU A 451 -11.37 -9.73 -5.42
CA LEU A 451 -11.67 -11.05 -4.88
C LEU A 451 -11.96 -10.95 -3.37
N GLY A 452 -12.73 -11.91 -2.85
CA GLY A 452 -12.83 -12.13 -1.42
C GLY A 452 -11.49 -12.63 -0.84
N PHE A 453 -11.36 -12.59 0.48
CA PHE A 453 -10.18 -13.13 1.15
C PHE A 453 -10.27 -14.65 1.27
N GLU A 454 -9.15 -15.34 1.06
CA GLU A 454 -9.09 -16.81 1.05
C GLU A 454 -9.41 -17.44 2.41
N ASP A 455 -9.21 -16.69 3.49
CA ASP A 455 -9.50 -17.11 4.87
C ASP A 455 -11.00 -17.00 5.23
N GLY A 456 -11.84 -16.55 4.29
CA GLY A 456 -13.27 -16.33 4.50
C GLY A 456 -13.59 -15.07 5.28
N THR A 457 -12.59 -14.22 5.60
CA THR A 457 -12.86 -12.90 6.17
C THR A 457 -13.67 -12.07 5.17
N LYS A 458 -14.72 -11.42 5.66
CA LYS A 458 -15.53 -10.50 4.87
C LYS A 458 -14.66 -9.39 4.27
N PHE A 459 -15.00 -8.94 3.06
CA PHE A 459 -14.27 -7.85 2.45
C PHE A 459 -14.44 -6.57 3.28
N PHE A 460 -13.33 -6.00 3.73
CA PHE A 460 -13.31 -4.77 4.53
C PHE A 460 -12.71 -3.58 3.79
N GLY A 461 -12.16 -3.79 2.59
CA GLY A 461 -11.49 -2.74 1.83
C GLY A 461 -12.44 -1.62 1.41
N SER A 462 -11.86 -0.45 1.17
CA SER A 462 -12.54 0.67 0.52
C SER A 462 -11.77 1.12 -0.72
N PRO A 463 -11.98 0.49 -1.89
CA PRO A 463 -11.12 0.75 -3.05
C PRO A 463 -11.34 2.16 -3.59
N MET A 464 -10.34 3.04 -3.45
CA MET A 464 -10.42 4.42 -3.97
C MET A 464 -10.76 4.48 -5.46
N LYS A 465 -10.20 3.54 -6.25
CA LYS A 465 -10.46 3.43 -7.70
C LYS A 465 -11.95 3.43 -8.02
N LEU A 466 -12.77 2.88 -7.13
CA LEU A 466 -14.21 2.82 -7.32
C LEU A 466 -14.82 4.24 -7.35
N PHE A 467 -14.48 5.07 -6.36
CA PHE A 467 -14.93 6.45 -6.27
C PHE A 467 -14.34 7.31 -7.38
N GLU A 468 -13.08 7.06 -7.77
CA GLU A 468 -12.45 7.69 -8.94
C GLU A 468 -13.23 7.36 -10.23
N TYR A 469 -13.60 6.10 -10.45
CA TYR A 469 -14.38 5.69 -11.63
C TYR A 469 -15.77 6.36 -11.66
N MET A 470 -16.43 6.40 -10.50
CA MET A 470 -17.73 7.07 -10.35
C MET A 470 -17.60 8.56 -10.65
N ALA A 471 -16.55 9.21 -10.17
CA ALA A 471 -16.29 10.62 -10.38
C ALA A 471 -15.98 10.98 -11.85
N MET A 472 -15.37 10.05 -12.59
CA MET A 472 -15.19 10.19 -14.04
C MET A 472 -16.49 9.99 -14.83
N GLY A 473 -17.59 9.58 -14.19
CA GLY A 473 -18.87 9.34 -14.84
C GLY A 473 -18.84 8.18 -15.83
N LYS A 474 -18.01 7.16 -15.57
CA LYS A 474 -17.83 6.01 -16.46
C LYS A 474 -18.75 4.84 -16.08
N ALA A 475 -19.04 3.97 -17.04
CA ALA A 475 -19.72 2.71 -16.74
C ALA A 475 -18.79 1.78 -15.96
N ILE A 476 -19.28 1.21 -14.87
CA ILE A 476 -18.46 0.42 -13.92
C ILE A 476 -18.98 -1.01 -13.86
N ILE A 477 -18.07 -1.97 -13.91
CA ILE A 477 -18.33 -3.36 -13.48
C ILE A 477 -17.48 -3.63 -12.23
N ALA A 478 -18.11 -4.05 -11.14
CA ALA A 478 -17.40 -4.28 -9.89
C ALA A 478 -17.86 -5.57 -9.20
N SER A 479 -16.99 -6.17 -8.41
CA SER A 479 -17.33 -7.37 -7.63
C SER A 479 -18.41 -7.09 -6.59
N ARG A 480 -19.38 -8.01 -6.47
CA ARG A 480 -20.39 -8.06 -5.40
C ARG A 480 -19.73 -8.50 -4.09
N LEU A 481 -19.01 -7.57 -3.47
CA LEU A 481 -18.35 -7.72 -2.17
C LEU A 481 -18.78 -6.58 -1.27
N GLU A 482 -19.06 -6.86 0.00
CA GLU A 482 -19.44 -5.96 1.08
C GLU A 482 -19.52 -4.47 0.69
N GLN A 483 -18.49 -3.66 0.98
CA GLN A 483 -18.54 -2.22 0.71
C GLN A 483 -18.64 -1.90 -0.80
N ILE A 484 -18.01 -2.71 -1.67
CA ILE A 484 -18.08 -2.49 -3.12
C ILE A 484 -19.53 -2.59 -3.61
N GLY A 485 -20.28 -3.56 -3.09
CA GLY A 485 -21.69 -3.77 -3.41
C GLY A 485 -22.65 -2.79 -2.72
N GLU A 486 -22.23 -2.17 -1.62
CA GLU A 486 -22.95 -1.03 -1.02
C GLU A 486 -22.81 0.23 -1.90
N VAL A 487 -21.60 0.46 -2.44
CA VAL A 487 -21.28 1.63 -3.28
C VAL A 487 -21.84 1.49 -4.70
N ILE A 488 -21.62 0.35 -5.35
CA ILE A 488 -22.13 0.05 -6.69
C ILE A 488 -23.44 -0.73 -6.55
N ARG A 489 -24.57 -0.09 -6.85
CA ARG A 489 -25.90 -0.72 -6.87
C ARG A 489 -26.19 -1.23 -8.28
N ASP A 490 -26.38 -2.54 -8.38
CA ASP A 490 -26.53 -3.28 -9.63
C ASP A 490 -27.65 -2.70 -10.51
N GLY A 491 -27.33 -2.37 -11.76
CA GLY A 491 -28.24 -1.79 -12.74
C GLY A 491 -28.62 -0.32 -12.51
N ILE A 492 -28.15 0.29 -11.42
CA ILE A 492 -28.47 1.69 -11.06
C ILE A 492 -27.28 2.60 -11.39
N ASN A 493 -26.13 2.35 -10.77
CA ASN A 493 -24.92 3.19 -10.92
C ASN A 493 -23.69 2.36 -11.36
N GLY A 494 -23.91 1.10 -11.73
CA GLY A 494 -22.91 0.17 -12.25
C GLY A 494 -23.50 -1.24 -12.34
N LEU A 495 -22.69 -2.20 -12.75
CA LEU A 495 -23.05 -3.61 -12.79
C LEU A 495 -22.21 -4.39 -11.77
N GLN A 496 -22.84 -5.31 -11.06
CA GLN A 496 -22.15 -6.18 -10.12
C GLN A 496 -21.84 -7.55 -10.74
N MET A 497 -20.66 -8.08 -10.44
CA MET A 497 -20.24 -9.44 -10.82
C MET A 497 -19.98 -10.33 -9.58
N THR A 498 -20.08 -11.63 -9.76
CA THR A 498 -19.68 -12.63 -8.76
C THR A 498 -18.15 -12.67 -8.69
N PRO A 499 -17.51 -12.44 -7.52
CA PRO A 499 -16.06 -12.40 -7.41
C PRO A 499 -15.39 -13.65 -7.99
N GLY A 500 -14.42 -13.46 -8.88
CA GLY A 500 -13.68 -14.55 -9.53
C GLY A 500 -14.35 -15.15 -10.77
N ASP A 501 -15.60 -14.79 -11.09
CA ASP A 501 -16.30 -15.28 -12.28
C ASP A 501 -15.92 -14.47 -13.52
N SER A 502 -14.92 -14.96 -14.26
CA SER A 502 -14.46 -14.32 -15.50
C SER A 502 -15.45 -14.44 -16.66
N ARG A 503 -16.34 -15.43 -16.66
CA ARG A 503 -17.35 -15.60 -17.72
C ARG A 503 -18.44 -14.56 -17.56
N GLN A 504 -18.99 -14.43 -16.35
CA GLN A 504 -19.96 -13.38 -16.05
C GLN A 504 -19.35 -11.99 -16.31
N LEU A 505 -18.09 -11.77 -15.93
CA LEU A 505 -17.42 -10.50 -16.23
C LEU A 505 -17.34 -10.23 -17.75
N ALA A 506 -17.00 -11.23 -18.56
CA ALA A 506 -16.97 -11.09 -20.02
C ALA A 506 -18.35 -10.76 -20.60
N GLU A 507 -19.40 -11.42 -20.12
CA GLU A 507 -20.79 -11.13 -20.53
C GLU A 507 -21.19 -9.69 -20.20
N LEU A 508 -20.84 -9.19 -19.02
CA LEU A 508 -21.12 -7.80 -18.62
C LEU A 508 -20.29 -6.79 -19.43
N ILE A 509 -19.04 -7.11 -19.75
CA ILE A 509 -18.19 -6.29 -20.63
C ILE A 509 -18.85 -6.16 -22.01
N LEU A 510 -19.23 -7.28 -22.63
CA LEU A 510 -19.88 -7.29 -23.94
C LEU A 510 -21.22 -6.54 -23.92
N LYS A 511 -22.02 -6.75 -22.87
CA LYS A 511 -23.28 -6.01 -22.67
C LYS A 511 -23.04 -4.50 -22.68
N LEU A 512 -22.07 -4.02 -21.91
CA LEU A 512 -21.76 -2.59 -21.90
C LEU A 512 -21.08 -2.14 -23.20
N ALA A 513 -20.31 -2.99 -23.88
CA ALA A 513 -19.67 -2.66 -25.15
C ALA A 513 -20.70 -2.39 -26.26
N HIS A 514 -21.81 -3.13 -26.25
CA HIS A 514 -22.86 -3.05 -27.27
C HIS A 514 -24.02 -2.10 -26.92
N ASP A 515 -24.01 -1.51 -25.72
CA ASP A 515 -25.08 -0.61 -25.24
C ASP A 515 -24.50 0.70 -24.67
N GLU A 516 -24.26 1.66 -25.57
CA GLU A 516 -23.70 2.98 -25.23
C GLU A 516 -24.65 3.80 -24.33
N ASP A 517 -25.96 3.70 -24.55
CA ASP A 517 -26.96 4.39 -23.74
C ASP A 517 -26.95 3.90 -22.30
N LEU A 518 -26.84 2.57 -22.11
CA LEU A 518 -26.68 1.99 -20.78
C LEU A 518 -25.38 2.44 -20.13
N ARG A 519 -24.25 2.49 -20.86
CA ARG A 519 -22.98 3.02 -20.32
C ARG A 519 -23.17 4.44 -19.81
N ALA A 520 -23.74 5.31 -20.63
CA ALA A 520 -23.93 6.72 -20.29
C ALA A 520 -24.90 6.90 -19.12
N LYS A 521 -25.98 6.10 -19.06
CA LYS A 521 -26.93 6.10 -17.95
C LYS A 521 -26.27 5.71 -16.62
N LEU A 522 -25.56 4.59 -16.58
CA LEU A 522 -24.89 4.11 -15.37
C LEU A 522 -23.82 5.10 -14.90
N GLY A 523 -23.02 5.61 -15.83
CA GLY A 523 -21.96 6.58 -15.52
C GLY A 523 -22.48 7.90 -14.95
N ARG A 524 -23.56 8.46 -15.51
CA ARG A 524 -24.20 9.66 -14.95
C ARG A 524 -24.71 9.44 -13.53
N GLN A 525 -25.37 8.31 -13.28
CA GLN A 525 -25.86 7.99 -11.94
C GLN A 525 -24.71 7.78 -10.95
N ALA A 526 -23.63 7.12 -11.37
CA ALA A 526 -22.41 6.95 -10.57
C ALA A 526 -21.81 8.29 -10.15
N ARG A 527 -21.70 9.24 -11.08
CA ARG A 527 -21.21 10.60 -10.80
C ARG A 527 -22.10 11.34 -9.81
N GLN A 528 -23.42 11.27 -10.00
CA GLN A 528 -24.36 11.93 -9.09
C GLN A 528 -24.25 11.38 -7.66
N ASP A 529 -24.16 10.05 -7.53
CA ASP A 529 -24.05 9.39 -6.23
C ASP A 529 -22.77 9.78 -5.49
N VAL A 530 -21.62 9.78 -6.17
CA VAL A 530 -20.32 10.03 -5.54
C VAL A 530 -20.14 11.49 -5.10
N ILE A 531 -20.62 12.46 -5.90
CA ILE A 531 -20.58 13.89 -5.52
C ILE A 531 -21.41 14.13 -4.25
N SER A 532 -22.54 13.45 -4.14
CA SER A 532 -23.50 13.71 -3.06
C SER A 532 -23.08 13.11 -1.71
N HIS A 533 -22.29 12.02 -1.70
CA HIS A 533 -22.06 11.24 -0.48
C HIS A 533 -20.64 10.72 -0.27
N CYS A 534 -19.76 10.77 -1.27
CA CYS A 534 -18.48 10.04 -1.23
C CYS A 534 -17.31 10.91 -1.74
N THR A 535 -17.25 12.16 -1.27
CA THR A 535 -16.12 13.06 -1.49
C THR A 535 -15.25 13.14 -0.25
N TRP A 536 -13.98 13.53 -0.40
CA TRP A 536 -13.13 13.78 0.77
C TRP A 536 -13.69 14.90 1.67
N ASP A 537 -14.40 15.86 1.09
CA ASP A 537 -15.00 16.97 1.83
C ASP A 537 -16.17 16.52 2.70
N ALA A 538 -16.92 15.48 2.30
CA ALA A 538 -17.97 14.90 3.13
C ALA A 538 -17.42 14.13 4.35
N ASN A 539 -16.13 13.76 4.33
CA ASN A 539 -15.48 13.00 5.40
C ASN A 539 -14.95 13.88 6.55
N VAL A 540 -14.89 15.19 6.34
CA VAL A 540 -14.36 16.21 7.26
C VAL A 540 -15.49 17.08 7.78
#